data_AF-A0A136LC53-F1
#
_entry.id   AF-A0A136LC53-F1
#
_cell.length_a   1.000
_cell.length_b   1.000
_cell.length_c   1.000
_cell.angle_alpha   90.00
_cell.angle_beta   90.00
_cell.angle_gamma   90.00
#
_symmetry.space_group_name_H-M   'P 1'
#
loop_
_entity.id
_entity.type
_entity.pdbx_description
1 polymer ?
#
loop_
_entity_poly.entity_id
_entity_poly.type
_entity_poly.pdbx_seq_one_letter_code
_entity_poly.pdbx_strand_id
1 'polypeptide(L)'
;MIFQLTHEPIAAELTATPADGALAVFVGVVRNNHQGRAVSFLEYEAYGDLALSEGAAILREAEEVFPLTQTRCVHRLGRLEIGEASIVVEVTSGHRGEAFAACRYIVDEVKARVPIWKKEHFVEGDAEWVNSESEPSDSKRVLLSEILRHWSGWESDDLKAFQIVDVREPYERPQVLQSPGDRTLHIPYSEINQHLARFAQGDPYLLVCDSGTRAKVLARDLQSKGFGNVFALSVGFRDL
;
A
#
# COMPACT_ATOMS: atom_id res chain seq x y z
N MET A 1 -15.53 -14.18 -6.04
CA MET A 1 -14.62 -13.13 -5.57
C MET A 1 -15.10 -12.50 -4.27
N ILE A 2 -14.25 -12.48 -3.23
CA ILE A 2 -14.50 -11.78 -1.96
C ILE A 2 -13.21 -11.08 -1.53
N PHE A 3 -13.22 -9.76 -1.36
CA PHE A 3 -12.19 -9.02 -0.62
C PHE A 3 -12.80 -8.43 0.64
N GLN A 4 -12.21 -8.68 1.81
CA GLN A 4 -12.79 -8.28 3.10
C GLN A 4 -11.73 -7.76 4.08
N LEU A 5 -12.14 -6.77 4.87
CA LEU A 5 -11.44 -6.33 6.07
C LEU A 5 -12.26 -6.73 7.30
N THR A 6 -11.62 -7.19 8.37
CA THR A 6 -12.30 -7.60 9.61
C THR A 6 -11.41 -7.37 10.82
N HIS A 7 -12.00 -7.23 12.01
CA HIS A 7 -11.26 -7.22 13.28
C HIS A 7 -11.24 -8.60 13.96
N GLU A 8 -12.06 -9.53 13.45
CA GLU A 8 -12.15 -10.90 13.97
C GLU A 8 -10.99 -11.77 13.49
N PRO A 9 -10.65 -12.87 14.22
CA PRO A 9 -9.73 -13.88 13.74
C PRO A 9 -10.14 -14.44 12.37
N ILE A 10 -9.15 -14.72 11.52
CA ILE A 10 -9.37 -15.19 10.15
C ILE A 10 -8.73 -16.55 9.92
N ALA A 11 -9.34 -17.34 9.04
CA ALA A 11 -8.84 -18.63 8.58
C ALA A 11 -9.16 -18.83 7.09
N ALA A 12 -8.56 -19.88 6.53
CA ALA A 12 -8.98 -20.41 5.24
C ALA A 12 -10.35 -21.09 5.36
N GLU A 13 -11.25 -20.72 4.47
CA GLU A 13 -12.65 -21.16 4.46
C GLU A 13 -13.12 -21.56 3.05
N LEU A 14 -12.33 -21.26 2.02
CA LEU A 14 -12.69 -21.54 0.64
C LEU A 14 -12.60 -23.05 0.37
N THR A 15 -13.65 -23.59 -0.25
CA THR A 15 -13.73 -25.02 -0.59
C THR A 15 -13.76 -25.16 -2.11
N ALA A 16 -12.99 -26.12 -2.63
CA ALA A 16 -12.96 -26.46 -4.05
C ALA A 16 -14.30 -27.02 -4.55
N THR A 17 -14.68 -26.66 -5.77
CA THR A 17 -15.81 -27.24 -6.50
C THR A 17 -15.38 -28.44 -7.34
N PRO A 18 -16.31 -29.24 -7.90
CA PRO A 18 -15.96 -30.33 -8.82
C PRO A 18 -15.19 -29.91 -10.08
N ALA A 19 -15.18 -28.61 -10.43
CA ALA A 19 -14.40 -28.08 -11.56
C ALA A 19 -12.95 -27.77 -11.19
N ASP A 20 -12.61 -27.74 -9.91
CA ASP A 20 -11.31 -27.33 -9.40
C ASP A 20 -10.37 -28.52 -9.25
N GLY A 21 -9.21 -28.44 -9.90
CA GLY A 21 -8.10 -29.38 -9.70
C GLY A 21 -7.06 -28.88 -8.70
N ALA A 22 -7.20 -27.66 -8.19
CA ALA A 22 -6.32 -27.07 -7.18
C ALA A 22 -7.02 -25.99 -6.35
N LEU A 23 -6.70 -25.98 -5.05
CA LEU A 23 -6.92 -24.87 -4.12
C LEU A 23 -5.55 -24.46 -3.57
N ALA A 24 -5.16 -23.20 -3.74
CA ALA A 24 -3.97 -22.63 -3.14
C ALA A 24 -4.37 -21.64 -2.05
N VAL A 25 -3.69 -21.75 -0.90
CA VAL A 25 -3.92 -20.90 0.26
C VAL A 25 -2.59 -20.29 0.70
N PHE A 26 -2.57 -18.97 0.85
CA PHE A 26 -1.50 -18.25 1.52
C PHE A 26 -2.04 -17.66 2.83
N VAL A 27 -1.26 -17.83 3.90
CA VAL A 27 -1.56 -17.23 5.22
C VAL A 27 -0.35 -16.42 5.66
N GLY A 28 -0.53 -15.11 5.78
CA GLY A 28 0.46 -14.24 6.42
C GLY A 28 0.29 -14.30 7.93
N VAL A 29 1.35 -14.68 8.65
CA VAL A 29 1.32 -14.90 10.10
C VAL A 29 2.26 -13.94 10.81
N VAL A 30 1.83 -13.41 11.96
CA VAL A 30 2.65 -12.55 12.81
C VAL A 30 3.85 -13.33 13.37
N ARG A 31 5.06 -12.81 13.15
CA ARG A 31 6.32 -13.40 13.65
C ARG A 31 6.81 -12.66 14.88
N ASN A 32 7.51 -13.38 15.77
CA ASN A 32 8.07 -12.84 17.02
C ASN A 32 9.35 -11.99 16.83
N ASN A 33 9.80 -11.79 15.60
CA ASN A 33 11.02 -11.03 15.33
C ASN A 33 10.88 -10.17 14.07
N HIS A 34 11.45 -8.98 14.15
CA HIS A 34 11.67 -8.11 13.00
C HIS A 34 13.02 -7.41 13.15
N GLN A 35 13.88 -7.51 12.13
CA GLN A 35 15.21 -6.89 12.11
C GLN A 35 16.06 -7.13 13.38
N GLY A 36 15.99 -8.34 13.94
CA GLY A 36 16.74 -8.72 15.14
C GLY A 36 16.13 -8.26 16.47
N ARG A 37 14.98 -7.56 16.45
CA ARG A 37 14.24 -7.14 17.64
C ARG A 37 13.05 -8.07 17.90
N ALA A 38 12.80 -8.35 19.18
CA ALA A 38 11.67 -9.17 19.61
C ALA A 38 10.36 -8.38 19.50
N VAL A 39 9.45 -8.85 18.65
CA VAL A 39 8.11 -8.27 18.48
C VAL A 39 7.16 -8.92 19.49
N SER A 40 6.38 -8.09 20.19
CA SER A 40 5.31 -8.49 21.11
C SER A 40 4.01 -8.72 20.34
N PHE A 41 3.56 -7.74 19.56
CA PHE A 41 2.34 -7.82 18.75
C PHE A 41 2.40 -6.85 17.56
N LEU A 42 1.46 -7.00 16.63
CA LEU A 42 1.23 -6.08 15.52
C LEU A 42 -0.12 -5.37 15.69
N GLU A 43 -0.22 -4.16 15.17
CA GLU A 43 -1.50 -3.46 15.00
C GLU A 43 -1.67 -3.06 13.53
N TYR A 44 -2.84 -3.35 12.96
CA TYR A 44 -3.16 -3.05 11.57
C TYR A 44 -4.29 -2.03 11.45
N GLU A 45 -4.09 -1.03 10.61
CA GLU A 45 -5.10 -0.01 10.28
C GLU A 45 -5.30 0.05 8.76
N ALA A 46 -6.41 0.60 8.29
CA ALA A 46 -6.69 0.70 6.86
C ALA A 46 -7.47 1.96 6.48
N TYR A 47 -7.22 2.49 5.28
CA TYR A 47 -8.19 3.35 4.63
C TYR A 47 -9.31 2.45 4.11
N GLY A 48 -10.31 2.17 4.95
CA GLY A 48 -11.37 1.18 4.71
C GLY A 48 -11.94 1.16 3.28
N ASP A 49 -12.61 2.23 2.85
CA ASP A 49 -13.29 2.24 1.54
C ASP A 49 -12.33 2.07 0.36
N LEU A 50 -11.16 2.71 0.40
CA LEU A 50 -10.15 2.60 -0.65
C LEU A 50 -9.47 1.23 -0.63
N ALA A 51 -9.23 0.66 0.54
CA ALA A 51 -8.69 -0.68 0.69
C ALA A 51 -9.65 -1.75 0.15
N LEU A 52 -10.95 -1.61 0.41
CA LEU A 52 -11.97 -2.51 -0.13
C LEU A 52 -12.07 -2.40 -1.66
N SER A 53 -12.09 -1.19 -2.21
CA SER A 53 -12.22 -0.98 -3.65
C SER A 53 -10.98 -1.43 -4.42
N GLU A 54 -9.78 -1.13 -3.91
CA GLU A 54 -8.51 -1.53 -4.51
C GLU A 54 -8.29 -3.05 -4.39
N GLY A 55 -8.61 -3.64 -3.24
CA GLY A 55 -8.55 -5.08 -3.04
C GLY A 55 -9.48 -5.84 -3.99
N ALA A 56 -10.71 -5.35 -4.20
CA ALA A 56 -11.62 -5.93 -5.19
C ALA A 56 -11.13 -5.76 -6.63
N ALA A 57 -10.43 -4.65 -6.94
CA ALA A 57 -9.81 -4.47 -8.25
C ALA A 57 -8.70 -5.49 -8.51
N ILE A 58 -7.82 -5.74 -7.53
CA ILE A 58 -6.76 -6.75 -7.62
C ILE A 58 -7.33 -8.15 -7.87
N LEU A 59 -8.42 -8.52 -7.19
CA LEU A 59 -9.04 -9.82 -7.41
C LEU A 59 -9.67 -9.94 -8.80
N ARG A 60 -10.29 -8.88 -9.33
CA ARG A 60 -10.77 -8.83 -10.72
C ARG A 60 -9.63 -9.02 -11.71
N GLU A 61 -8.54 -8.29 -11.54
CA GLU A 61 -7.36 -8.41 -12.39
C GLU A 61 -6.79 -9.84 -12.36
N ALA A 62 -6.75 -10.48 -11.19
CA ALA A 62 -6.31 -11.87 -11.08
C ALA A 62 -7.23 -12.85 -11.82
N GLU A 63 -8.55 -12.66 -11.77
CA GLU A 63 -9.52 -13.48 -12.51
C GLU A 63 -9.48 -13.22 -14.04
N GLU A 64 -8.99 -12.06 -14.48
CA GLU A 64 -8.77 -11.75 -15.91
C GLU A 64 -7.47 -12.37 -16.45
N VAL A 65 -6.42 -12.43 -15.62
CA VAL A 65 -5.09 -12.94 -16.01
C VAL A 65 -5.01 -14.46 -15.90
N PHE A 66 -5.64 -15.05 -14.87
CA PHE A 66 -5.55 -16.46 -14.56
C PHE A 66 -6.94 -17.13 -14.66
N PRO A 67 -7.05 -18.38 -15.15
CA PRO A 67 -8.32 -19.09 -15.25
C PRO A 67 -8.75 -19.63 -13.87
N LEU A 68 -9.23 -18.75 -13.01
CA LEU A 68 -9.67 -19.03 -11.64
C LEU A 68 -11.17 -19.32 -11.59
N THR A 69 -11.58 -20.18 -10.67
CA THR A 69 -13.02 -20.44 -10.40
C THR A 69 -13.50 -19.64 -9.20
N GLN A 70 -12.66 -19.49 -8.17
CA GLN A 70 -12.97 -18.69 -6.98
C GLN A 70 -11.74 -17.96 -6.48
N THR A 71 -11.95 -16.75 -5.96
CA THR A 71 -10.95 -15.92 -5.26
C THR A 71 -11.52 -15.38 -3.96
N ARG A 72 -10.73 -15.45 -2.88
CA ARG A 72 -11.03 -14.84 -1.56
C ARG A 72 -9.75 -14.25 -0.97
N CYS A 73 -9.82 -13.03 -0.47
CA CYS A 73 -8.75 -12.38 0.27
C CYS A 73 -9.34 -11.66 1.48
N VAL A 74 -8.88 -12.00 2.69
CA VAL A 74 -9.32 -11.36 3.93
C VAL A 74 -8.11 -10.84 4.67
N HIS A 75 -8.14 -9.56 5.07
CA HIS A 75 -7.12 -8.96 5.91
C HIS A 75 -7.70 -8.59 7.27
N ARG A 76 -6.99 -8.97 8.35
CA ARG A 76 -7.36 -8.63 9.72
C ARG A 76 -6.79 -7.25 10.11
N LEU A 77 -7.60 -6.47 10.79
CA LEU A 77 -7.28 -5.15 11.35
C LEU A 77 -7.25 -5.21 12.88
N GLY A 78 -6.72 -4.15 13.50
CA GLY A 78 -6.53 -4.06 14.94
C GLY A 78 -5.31 -4.84 15.41
N ARG A 79 -5.32 -5.21 16.69
CA ARG A 79 -4.23 -5.91 17.37
C ARG A 79 -4.18 -7.39 17.00
N LEU A 80 -2.99 -7.88 16.65
CA LEU A 80 -2.69 -9.28 16.41
C LEU A 80 -1.47 -9.74 17.22
N GLU A 81 -1.63 -10.84 17.92
CA GLU A 81 -0.59 -11.53 18.67
C GLU A 81 0.32 -12.37 17.76
N ILE A 82 1.50 -12.74 18.26
CA ILE A 82 2.41 -13.65 17.59
C ILE A 82 1.70 -14.97 17.23
N GLY A 83 1.86 -15.42 15.99
CA GLY A 83 1.25 -16.64 15.48
C GLY A 83 -0.15 -16.47 14.89
N GLU A 84 -0.77 -15.29 15.03
CA GLU A 84 -2.07 -15.02 14.43
C GLU A 84 -1.97 -14.68 12.94
N ALA A 85 -3.01 -15.02 12.17
CA ALA A 85 -3.11 -14.69 10.76
C ALA A 85 -3.50 -13.22 10.54
N SER A 86 -2.68 -12.48 9.79
CA SER A 86 -2.94 -11.10 9.38
C SER A 86 -3.64 -11.01 8.03
N ILE A 87 -3.37 -11.95 7.13
CA ILE A 87 -3.98 -12.02 5.81
C ILE A 87 -4.15 -13.48 5.40
N VAL A 88 -5.29 -13.80 4.77
CA VAL A 88 -5.55 -15.08 4.13
C VAL A 88 -5.94 -14.82 2.68
N VAL A 89 -5.23 -15.45 1.74
CA VAL A 89 -5.53 -15.42 0.30
C VAL A 89 -5.80 -16.84 -0.17
N GLU A 90 -6.93 -17.06 -0.83
CA GLU A 90 -7.39 -18.37 -1.27
C GLU A 90 -7.87 -18.29 -2.71
N VAL A 91 -7.40 -19.20 -3.55
CA VAL A 91 -7.78 -19.28 -4.96
C VAL A 91 -8.00 -20.72 -5.39
N THR A 92 -9.04 -20.96 -6.18
CA THR A 92 -9.28 -22.25 -6.82
C THR A 92 -9.13 -22.15 -8.33
N SER A 93 -8.64 -23.21 -8.95
CA SER A 93 -8.54 -23.32 -10.42
C SER A 93 -8.54 -24.77 -10.87
N GLY A 94 -8.70 -25.00 -12.17
CA GLY A 94 -8.59 -26.33 -12.77
C GLY A 94 -7.21 -26.98 -12.60
N HIS A 95 -6.14 -26.19 -12.44
CA HIS A 95 -4.77 -26.69 -12.39
C HIS A 95 -3.87 -25.92 -11.42
N ARG A 96 -3.01 -26.64 -10.69
CA ARG A 96 -2.12 -26.07 -9.65
C ARG A 96 -1.26 -24.88 -10.11
N GLY A 97 -0.86 -24.83 -11.39
CA GLY A 97 0.01 -23.77 -11.91
C GLY A 97 -0.64 -22.40 -11.76
N GLU A 98 -1.88 -22.29 -12.20
CA GLU A 98 -2.69 -21.07 -12.15
C GLU A 98 -3.04 -20.69 -10.72
N ALA A 99 -3.42 -21.67 -9.89
CA ALA A 99 -3.68 -21.44 -8.47
C ALA A 99 -2.46 -20.84 -7.73
N PHE A 100 -1.26 -21.38 -7.93
CA PHE A 100 -0.06 -20.84 -7.28
C PHE A 100 0.30 -19.45 -7.81
N ALA A 101 0.25 -19.25 -9.13
CA ALA A 101 0.58 -17.97 -9.75
C ALA A 101 -0.38 -16.86 -9.29
N ALA A 102 -1.69 -17.11 -9.30
CA ALA A 102 -2.69 -16.16 -8.86
C ALA A 102 -2.62 -15.86 -7.36
N CYS A 103 -2.44 -16.88 -6.51
CA CYS A 103 -2.31 -16.68 -5.07
C CYS A 103 -1.13 -15.75 -4.74
N ARG A 104 0.00 -15.95 -5.44
CA ARG A 104 1.18 -15.10 -5.32
C ARG A 104 0.94 -13.69 -5.83
N TYR A 105 0.32 -13.55 -7.01
CA TYR A 105 -0.04 -12.25 -7.59
C TYR A 105 -0.88 -11.43 -6.60
N ILE A 106 -1.95 -12.01 -6.07
CA ILE A 106 -2.87 -11.31 -5.16
C ILE A 106 -2.16 -10.82 -3.91
N VAL A 107 -1.33 -11.65 -3.24
CA VAL A 107 -0.64 -11.19 -2.02
C VAL A 107 0.37 -10.08 -2.30
N ASP A 108 1.10 -10.15 -3.42
CA ASP A 108 2.09 -9.14 -3.78
C ASP A 108 1.39 -7.81 -4.11
N GLU A 109 0.32 -7.85 -4.90
CA GLU A 109 -0.45 -6.66 -5.27
C GLU A 109 -1.17 -6.03 -4.07
N VAL A 110 -1.73 -6.85 -3.16
CA VAL A 110 -2.36 -6.35 -1.93
C VAL A 110 -1.34 -5.59 -1.09
N LYS A 111 -0.14 -6.13 -0.90
CA LYS A 111 0.94 -5.47 -0.17
C LYS A 111 1.46 -4.20 -0.84
N ALA A 112 1.37 -4.12 -2.17
CA ALA A 112 1.87 -2.98 -2.93
C ALA A 112 0.87 -1.81 -3.01
N ARG A 113 -0.42 -2.11 -3.12
CA ARG A 113 -1.45 -1.14 -3.53
C ARG A 113 -2.50 -0.85 -2.47
N VAL A 114 -2.86 -1.84 -1.65
CA VAL A 114 -3.97 -1.70 -0.70
C VAL A 114 -3.48 -0.87 0.50
N PRO A 115 -4.14 0.25 0.84
CA PRO A 115 -3.73 1.13 1.94
C PRO A 115 -4.08 0.52 3.30
N ILE A 116 -3.27 -0.46 3.70
CA ILE A 116 -3.27 -1.09 5.03
C ILE A 116 -1.88 -0.87 5.65
N TRP A 117 -1.84 -0.36 6.87
CA TRP A 117 -0.61 -0.06 7.59
C TRP A 117 -0.42 -1.05 8.73
N LYS A 118 0.85 -1.29 9.08
CA LYS A 118 1.26 -2.17 10.18
C LYS A 118 2.14 -1.40 11.16
N LYS A 119 1.76 -1.45 12.44
CA LYS A 119 2.58 -1.02 13.57
C LYS A 119 3.16 -2.23 14.29
N GLU A 120 4.46 -2.19 14.58
CA GLU A 120 5.14 -3.18 15.40
C GLU A 120 5.30 -2.66 16.83
N HIS A 121 4.97 -3.50 17.80
CA HIS A 121 5.22 -3.23 19.20
C HIS A 121 6.26 -4.21 19.70
N PHE A 122 7.41 -3.71 20.15
CA PHE A 122 8.53 -4.53 20.61
C PHE A 122 8.41 -4.88 22.09
N VAL A 123 9.07 -5.96 22.50
CA VAL A 123 9.13 -6.39 23.92
C VAL A 123 9.95 -5.40 24.75
N GLU A 124 10.97 -4.80 24.15
CA GLU A 124 11.80 -3.76 24.74
C GLU A 124 11.77 -2.51 23.85
N GLY A 125 11.32 -1.37 24.39
CA GLY A 125 11.23 -0.09 23.68
C GLY A 125 9.83 0.30 23.22
N ASP A 126 9.71 1.51 22.65
CA ASP A 126 8.46 2.06 22.14
C ASP A 126 8.02 1.38 20.83
N ALA A 127 6.72 1.50 20.52
CA ALA A 127 6.12 0.97 19.30
C ALA A 127 6.59 1.73 18.07
N GLU A 128 7.01 1.03 17.01
CA GLU A 128 7.43 1.64 15.75
C GLU A 128 6.54 1.18 14.60
N TRP A 129 6.19 2.12 13.75
CA TRP A 129 5.52 1.80 12.49
C TRP A 129 6.53 1.30 11.47
N VAL A 130 6.23 0.24 10.75
CA VAL A 130 7.20 -0.41 9.87
C VAL A 130 6.88 -0.19 8.41
N ASN A 131 7.86 0.34 7.68
CA ASN A 131 8.07 -0.07 6.30
C ASN A 131 9.51 -0.57 6.06
N SER A 132 9.61 -1.43 5.05
CA SER A 132 10.82 -2.13 4.62
C SER A 132 12.00 -1.18 4.33
N GLU A 133 13.14 -1.47 4.98
CA GLU A 133 14.51 -1.01 4.72
C GLU A 133 14.77 0.51 4.61
N SER A 134 15.24 1.12 5.71
CA SER A 134 16.58 1.74 5.83
C SER A 134 16.66 2.58 7.12
N GLU A 135 17.74 2.42 7.87
CA GLU A 135 18.00 3.18 9.11
C GLU A 135 18.20 4.69 8.85
N PRO A 136 17.89 5.56 9.82
CA PRO A 136 18.04 7.00 9.66
C PRO A 136 19.52 7.40 9.80
N SER A 137 20.23 7.57 8.68
CA SER A 137 21.46 8.35 8.65
C SER A 137 21.15 9.77 8.19
N ASP A 138 21.56 10.77 8.99
CA ASP A 138 21.60 12.22 8.70
C ASP A 138 20.74 12.68 7.53
N SER A 139 19.58 13.29 7.82
CA SER A 139 18.56 13.82 6.90
C SER A 139 19.13 14.39 5.59
N LYS A 140 19.42 13.52 4.62
CA LYS A 140 19.82 13.92 3.27
C LYS A 140 18.59 14.57 2.64
N ARG A 141 18.76 15.80 2.16
CA ARG A 141 17.73 16.50 1.39
C ARG A 141 17.88 16.04 -0.06
N VAL A 142 16.77 15.66 -0.68
CA VAL A 142 16.74 15.32 -2.11
C VAL A 142 15.79 16.26 -2.83
N LEU A 143 16.27 16.85 -3.92
CA LEU A 143 15.50 17.74 -4.75
C LEU A 143 14.64 16.93 -5.72
N LEU A 144 13.33 17.18 -5.72
CA LEU A 144 12.40 16.49 -6.61
C LEU A 144 12.76 16.68 -8.10
N SER A 145 13.41 17.79 -8.46
CA SER A 145 13.86 18.05 -9.82
C SER A 145 15.03 17.15 -10.27
N GLU A 146 15.89 16.70 -9.35
CA GLU A 146 16.95 15.74 -9.65
C GLU A 146 16.38 14.36 -9.96
N ILE A 147 15.26 14.03 -9.31
CA ILE A 147 14.49 12.79 -9.49
C ILE A 147 13.77 12.77 -10.84
N LEU A 148 13.10 13.86 -11.20
CA LEU A 148 12.27 13.91 -12.41
C LEU A 148 13.04 14.04 -13.72
N ARG A 149 14.23 14.64 -13.69
CA ARG A 149 15.10 14.71 -14.88
C ARG A 149 15.42 13.33 -15.45
N HIS A 150 15.46 12.30 -14.60
CA HIS A 150 15.82 10.95 -15.02
C HIS A 150 14.66 10.18 -15.69
N TRP A 151 13.40 10.52 -15.39
CA TRP A 151 12.25 9.68 -15.73
C TRP A 151 11.19 10.34 -16.63
N SER A 152 11.06 11.67 -16.62
CA SER A 152 10.01 12.37 -17.39
C SER A 152 10.54 13.46 -18.32
N GLY A 153 11.84 13.80 -18.25
CA GLY A 153 12.40 14.97 -18.93
C GLY A 153 11.86 16.30 -18.40
N TRP A 154 11.13 16.28 -17.26
CA TRP A 154 10.62 17.49 -16.62
C TRP A 154 11.75 18.26 -15.98
N GLU A 155 11.74 19.57 -16.19
CA GLU A 155 12.64 20.49 -15.55
C GLU A 155 12.07 20.99 -14.23
N SER A 156 12.92 21.65 -13.43
CA SER A 156 12.50 22.24 -12.16
C SER A 156 11.34 23.23 -12.30
N ASP A 157 11.15 23.81 -13.48
CA ASP A 157 10.08 24.77 -13.76
C ASP A 157 8.70 24.11 -13.94
N ASP A 158 8.63 22.89 -14.47
CA ASP A 158 7.36 22.15 -14.62
C ASP A 158 6.75 21.83 -13.26
N LEU A 159 7.61 21.58 -12.26
CA LEU A 159 7.21 21.32 -10.88
C LEU A 159 6.65 22.54 -10.15
N LYS A 160 6.99 23.77 -10.58
CA LYS A 160 6.53 25.00 -9.90
C LYS A 160 5.03 25.21 -10.03
N ALA A 161 4.41 24.60 -11.05
CA ALA A 161 2.97 24.63 -11.24
C ALA A 161 2.22 23.80 -10.18
N PHE A 162 2.90 22.85 -9.51
CA PHE A 162 2.27 21.92 -8.59
C PHE A 162 2.56 22.23 -7.12
N GLN A 163 1.56 22.00 -6.28
CA GLN A 163 1.81 21.73 -4.87
C GLN A 163 2.17 20.24 -4.72
N ILE A 164 3.39 19.96 -4.27
CA ILE A 164 3.84 18.58 -4.08
C ILE A 164 3.29 18.08 -2.74
N VAL A 165 2.69 16.89 -2.74
CA VAL A 165 2.22 16.23 -1.53
C VAL A 165 2.94 14.90 -1.38
N ASP A 166 3.86 14.87 -0.44
CA ASP A 166 4.49 13.64 0.02
C ASP A 166 3.47 12.87 0.87
N VAL A 167 2.98 11.74 0.35
CA VAL A 167 1.98 10.89 1.04
C VAL A 167 2.60 9.70 1.76
N ARG A 168 3.94 9.66 1.87
CA ARG A 168 4.64 8.69 2.71
C ARG A 168 4.27 8.92 4.17
N GLU A 169 4.17 7.86 4.94
CA GLU A 169 4.02 7.97 6.39
C GLU A 169 5.30 8.56 7.02
N PRO A 170 5.25 9.15 8.23
CA PRO A 170 6.43 9.80 8.84
C PRO A 170 7.67 8.89 8.93
N TYR A 171 7.46 7.60 9.19
CA TYR A 171 8.52 6.58 9.30
C TYR A 171 9.12 6.15 7.95
N GLU A 172 8.47 6.49 6.84
CA GLU A 172 8.92 6.18 5.48
C GLU A 172 9.75 7.33 4.87
N ARG A 173 10.12 8.32 5.70
CA ARG A 173 10.83 9.54 5.28
C ARG A 173 12.24 9.57 5.85
N PRO A 174 13.17 8.70 5.39
CA PRO A 174 14.57 8.83 5.74
C PRO A 174 15.17 10.15 5.21
N GLN A 175 14.49 10.80 4.25
CA GLN A 175 14.92 12.01 3.57
C GLN A 175 13.75 13.01 3.43
N VAL A 176 14.03 14.29 3.70
CA VAL A 176 13.05 15.37 3.51
C VAL A 176 13.06 15.79 2.05
N LEU A 177 11.92 15.59 1.40
CA LEU A 177 11.68 16.04 0.04
C LEU A 177 11.64 17.56 -0.02
N GLN A 178 12.36 18.15 -0.99
CA GLN A 178 12.23 19.57 -1.30
C GLN A 178 11.83 19.75 -2.77
N SER A 179 10.86 20.63 -2.98
CA SER A 179 10.47 21.10 -4.32
C SER A 179 10.93 22.55 -4.54
N PRO A 180 11.12 22.98 -5.80
CA PRO A 180 11.42 24.37 -6.11
C PRO A 180 10.38 25.32 -5.48
N GLY A 181 10.85 26.30 -4.71
CA GLY A 181 9.98 27.27 -4.02
C GLY A 181 9.33 26.76 -2.74
N ASP A 182 9.80 25.65 -2.16
CA ASP A 182 9.32 25.08 -0.90
C ASP A 182 7.82 24.72 -0.91
N ARG A 183 7.33 24.31 -2.08
CA ARG A 183 5.93 23.93 -2.32
C ARG A 183 5.67 22.47 -1.99
N THR A 184 6.32 21.93 -0.94
CA THR A 184 6.14 20.54 -0.51
C THR A 184 5.33 20.50 0.77
N LEU A 185 4.23 19.77 0.75
CA LEU A 185 3.46 19.40 1.93
C LEU A 185 3.71 17.93 2.22
N HIS A 186 3.80 17.60 3.51
CA HIS A 186 3.74 16.22 3.96
C HIS A 186 2.35 15.98 4.54
N ILE A 187 1.60 15.08 3.93
CA ILE A 187 0.29 14.64 4.42
C ILE A 187 0.34 13.12 4.40
N PRO A 188 0.58 12.44 5.55
CA PRO A 188 0.61 11.00 5.61
C PRO A 188 -0.63 10.38 4.95
N TYR A 189 -0.46 9.25 4.25
CA TYR A 189 -1.58 8.59 3.59
C TYR A 189 -2.73 8.33 4.56
N SER A 190 -2.40 7.91 5.78
CA SER A 190 -3.31 7.68 6.90
C SER A 190 -4.15 8.90 7.29
N GLU A 191 -3.66 10.11 7.04
CA GLU A 191 -4.31 11.37 7.44
C GLU A 191 -5.09 12.03 6.29
N ILE A 192 -5.01 11.52 5.06
CA ILE A 192 -5.56 12.19 3.87
C ILE A 192 -7.03 12.61 4.02
N ASN A 193 -7.85 11.78 4.68
CA ASN A 193 -9.27 12.09 4.89
C ASN A 193 -9.51 13.36 5.71
N GLN A 194 -8.61 13.67 6.65
CA GLN A 194 -8.68 14.86 7.48
C GLN A 194 -8.27 16.12 6.68
N HIS A 195 -7.63 15.92 5.52
CA HIS A 195 -7.07 16.96 4.68
C HIS A 195 -7.81 17.17 3.36
N LEU A 196 -8.94 16.48 3.11
CA LEU A 196 -9.68 16.55 1.84
C LEU A 196 -10.04 17.97 1.41
N ALA A 197 -10.40 18.84 2.36
CA ALA A 197 -10.74 20.24 2.08
C ALA A 197 -9.59 21.02 1.39
N ARG A 198 -8.33 20.57 1.54
CA ARG A 198 -7.19 21.18 0.87
C ARG A 198 -7.21 20.94 -0.63
N PHE A 199 -7.64 19.75 -1.07
CA PHE A 199 -7.69 19.42 -2.49
C PHE A 199 -8.86 20.11 -3.21
N ALA A 200 -9.84 20.64 -2.49
CA ALA A 200 -11.05 21.24 -3.06
C ALA A 200 -10.81 22.57 -3.81
N GLN A 201 -9.76 23.32 -3.49
CA GLN A 201 -9.45 24.62 -4.10
C GLN A 201 -7.94 24.85 -4.15
N GLY A 202 -7.43 25.32 -5.29
CA GLY A 202 -6.03 25.74 -5.42
C GLY A 202 -5.33 25.23 -6.68
N ASP A 203 -4.02 25.44 -6.71
CA ASP A 203 -3.10 24.95 -7.74
C ASP A 203 -3.16 23.41 -7.87
N PRO A 204 -2.73 22.82 -9.00
CA PRO A 204 -2.73 21.38 -9.15
C PRO A 204 -1.81 20.71 -8.12
N TYR A 205 -2.22 19.55 -7.62
CA TYR A 205 -1.47 18.77 -6.64
C TYR A 205 -0.75 17.60 -7.32
N LEU A 206 0.50 17.35 -6.96
CA LEU A 206 1.23 16.17 -7.40
C LEU A 206 1.57 15.30 -6.18
N LEU A 207 0.89 14.16 -6.05
CA LEU A 207 1.12 13.17 -5.02
C LEU A 207 2.37 12.36 -5.34
N VAL A 208 3.21 12.16 -4.34
CA VAL A 208 4.43 11.37 -4.44
C VAL A 208 4.52 10.39 -3.28
N CYS A 209 5.00 9.17 -3.58
CA CYS A 209 5.29 8.18 -2.57
C CYS A 209 6.49 7.33 -2.96
N ASP A 210 6.85 6.40 -2.11
CA ASP A 210 8.08 5.61 -2.22
C ASP A 210 8.20 4.75 -3.51
N SER A 211 7.11 4.21 -4.04
CA SER A 211 7.10 3.44 -5.31
C SER A 211 6.21 4.07 -6.40
N GLY A 212 5.59 5.22 -6.13
CA GLY A 212 4.55 5.83 -6.97
C GLY A 212 3.20 5.09 -6.92
N THR A 213 3.16 3.81 -6.52
CA THR A 213 1.94 2.99 -6.51
C THR A 213 0.84 3.56 -5.63
N ARG A 214 1.12 3.83 -4.35
CA ARG A 214 0.14 4.42 -3.42
C ARG A 214 -0.34 5.79 -3.90
N ALA A 215 0.56 6.63 -4.40
CA ALA A 215 0.22 7.95 -4.93
C ALA A 215 -0.78 7.83 -6.10
N LYS A 216 -0.57 6.89 -7.03
CA LYS A 216 -1.50 6.62 -8.14
C LYS A 216 -2.88 6.18 -7.65
N VAL A 217 -2.93 5.21 -6.75
CA VAL A 217 -4.18 4.69 -6.18
C VAL A 217 -4.96 5.84 -5.53
N LEU A 218 -4.27 6.66 -4.75
CA LEU A 218 -4.88 7.79 -4.06
C LEU A 218 -5.35 8.89 -5.02
N ALA A 219 -4.56 9.24 -6.03
CA ALA A 219 -4.96 10.25 -7.01
C ALA A 219 -6.22 9.82 -7.77
N ARG A 220 -6.32 8.54 -8.17
CA ARG A 220 -7.53 8.01 -8.83
C ARG A 220 -8.75 8.07 -7.92
N ASP A 221 -8.60 7.69 -6.66
CA ASP A 221 -9.67 7.77 -5.66
C ASP A 221 -10.15 9.22 -5.48
N LEU A 222 -9.23 10.16 -5.27
CA LEU A 222 -9.55 11.58 -5.11
C LEU A 222 -10.21 12.16 -6.37
N GLN A 223 -9.71 11.84 -7.56
CA GLN A 223 -10.34 12.25 -8.82
C GLN A 223 -11.77 11.70 -8.95
N SER A 224 -12.00 10.44 -8.56
CA SER A 224 -13.34 9.84 -8.56
C SER A 224 -14.31 10.55 -7.60
N LYS A 225 -13.79 11.19 -6.55
CA LYS A 225 -14.52 12.00 -5.57
C LYS A 225 -14.68 13.47 -5.99
N GLY A 226 -14.23 13.84 -7.19
CA GLY A 226 -14.38 15.18 -7.76
C GLY A 226 -13.15 16.08 -7.62
N PHE A 227 -12.04 15.60 -7.05
CA PHE A 227 -10.78 16.35 -6.93
C PHE A 227 -9.94 16.22 -8.22
N GLY A 228 -10.42 16.81 -9.32
CA GLY A 228 -9.82 16.68 -10.65
C GLY A 228 -8.44 17.35 -10.82
N ASN A 229 -7.99 18.13 -9.85
CA ASN A 229 -6.68 18.80 -9.82
C ASN A 229 -5.58 17.98 -9.12
N VAL A 230 -5.86 16.73 -8.74
CA VAL A 230 -4.89 15.85 -8.06
C VAL A 230 -4.29 14.86 -9.06
N PHE A 231 -2.96 14.85 -9.14
CA PHE A 231 -2.17 13.97 -10.01
C PHE A 231 -1.20 13.15 -9.18
N ALA A 232 -0.65 12.08 -9.75
CA ALA A 232 0.36 11.26 -9.09
C ALA A 232 1.57 11.06 -9.98
N LEU A 233 2.76 11.08 -9.38
CA LEU A 233 3.97 10.68 -10.09
C LEU A 233 3.93 9.17 -10.34
N SER A 234 4.27 8.77 -11.57
CA SER A 234 4.17 7.37 -11.98
C SER A 234 5.28 6.48 -11.45
N VAL A 235 6.35 7.07 -10.93
CA VAL A 235 7.54 6.43 -10.37
C VAL A 235 7.73 6.87 -8.93
N GLY A 236 8.38 6.02 -8.14
CA GLY A 236 8.67 6.30 -6.75
C GLY A 236 10.10 6.76 -6.47
N PHE A 237 10.40 6.91 -5.19
CA PHE A 237 11.72 7.22 -4.68
C PHE A 237 12.65 5.99 -4.59
N ARG A 238 12.12 4.77 -4.51
CA ARG A 238 12.92 3.52 -4.48
C ARG A 238 13.55 3.15 -5.82
N ASP A 239 13.02 3.67 -6.92
CA ASP A 239 13.52 3.39 -8.26
C ASP A 239 14.68 4.33 -8.67
N LEU A 240 15.36 4.96 -7.70
CA LEU A 240 16.43 5.94 -7.88
C LEU A 240 17.77 5.44 -7.34
#